data_AF-A0A816C8U9-F1
#
_entry.id   AF-A0A816C8U9-F1
#
_cell.length_a   1.000
_cell.length_b   1.000
_cell.length_c   1.000
_cell.angle_alpha   90.00
_cell.angle_beta   90.00
_cell.angle_gamma   90.00
#
_symmetry.space_group_name_H-M   'P 1'
#
loop_
_entity.id
_entity.type
_entity.pdbx_description
1 polymer ?
#
loop_
_entity_poly.entity_id
_entity_poly.type
_entity_poly.pdbx_seq_one_letter_code
_entity_poly.pdbx_strand_id
1 'polypeptide(L)'
;LKQQTSIDLENIAYYKNDTHYFVMTAKKQSLLEKDVIKNDYPDAVRLLARENVDFKALCNFACEAAQFATKSTASTFEFAENHYGLPDVQMFDFTSLFHSVNASRIVERKGKRLFMALVGDSLLEPFWPLGTGIGHGFLATLDTAWILHKFAKNEPPLNILAERESIYMLLSQSTPENTKSNYQLYTIDPASRYQHLNSKRCTIEEIRHLYDDNNNDDRYSIVDNNNNLVTNHIQQPHDVKHSKNDDISNEKLLNWCQMITEPYGLQTEKDFQSFYNGLAFFFEWCYDQR
;
A
#
# COMPACT_ATOMS: atom_id res chain seq x y z
N LEU A 1 -19.67 31.02 -7.42
CA LEU A 1 -18.37 30.69 -8.04
C LEU A 1 -18.47 30.81 -9.56
N LYS A 2 -19.02 29.82 -10.29
CA LYS A 2 -19.07 29.82 -11.77
C LYS A 2 -19.48 31.14 -12.45
N GLN A 3 -20.54 31.80 -11.99
CA GLN A 3 -21.01 33.06 -12.60
C GLN A 3 -20.08 34.27 -12.37
N GLN A 4 -19.25 34.24 -11.33
CA GLN A 4 -18.40 35.37 -10.91
C GLN A 4 -16.92 35.15 -11.21
N THR A 5 -16.47 33.89 -11.24
CA THR A 5 -15.07 33.52 -11.44
C THR A 5 -14.85 32.63 -12.65
N SER A 6 -15.89 32.16 -13.34
CA SER A 6 -15.81 31.07 -14.34
C SER A 6 -15.21 29.77 -13.81
N ILE A 7 -15.12 29.61 -12.48
CA ILE A 7 -14.66 28.38 -11.83
C ILE A 7 -15.88 27.50 -11.50
N ASP A 8 -15.90 26.26 -12.00
CA ASP A 8 -16.94 25.26 -11.74
C ASP A 8 -16.35 24.12 -10.89
N LEU A 9 -16.73 24.11 -9.60
CA LEU A 9 -16.33 23.09 -8.63
C LEU A 9 -17.54 22.25 -8.24
N GLU A 10 -17.32 20.96 -8.03
CA GLU A 10 -18.29 20.06 -7.41
C GLU A 10 -18.27 20.20 -5.89
N ASN A 11 -17.07 20.33 -5.31
CA ASN A 11 -16.88 20.56 -3.88
C ASN A 11 -15.66 21.46 -3.61
N ILE A 12 -15.64 22.06 -2.43
CA ILE A 12 -14.48 22.72 -1.85
C ILE A 12 -14.54 22.57 -0.34
N ALA A 13 -13.45 22.12 0.27
CA ALA A 13 -13.27 22.05 1.71
C ALA A 13 -12.09 22.95 2.12
N TYR A 14 -12.23 23.56 3.29
CA TYR A 14 -11.24 24.47 3.85
C TYR A 14 -10.95 24.07 5.30
N TYR A 15 -9.67 23.84 5.59
CA TYR A 15 -9.18 23.51 6.91
C TYR A 15 -8.18 24.59 7.34
N LYS A 16 -8.43 25.19 8.51
CA LYS A 16 -7.52 26.15 9.12
C LYS A 16 -6.63 25.41 10.12
N ASN A 17 -5.36 25.26 9.79
CA ASN A 17 -4.35 24.70 10.68
C ASN A 17 -3.07 25.56 10.58
N ASP A 18 -1.88 24.95 10.66
CA ASP A 18 -0.60 25.62 10.39
C ASP A 18 -0.59 26.35 9.02
N THR A 19 -1.33 25.82 8.04
CA THR A 19 -1.65 26.50 6.78
C THR A 19 -3.16 26.62 6.57
N HIS A 20 -3.54 27.54 5.67
CA HIS A 20 -4.89 27.60 5.12
C HIS A 20 -5.03 26.56 4.01
N TYR A 21 -5.40 25.33 4.37
CA TYR A 21 -5.45 24.21 3.45
C TYR A 21 -6.81 24.12 2.74
N PHE A 22 -6.78 24.03 1.42
CA PHE A 22 -7.95 23.85 0.57
C PHE A 22 -7.82 22.57 -0.25
N VAL A 23 -8.92 21.82 -0.34
CA VAL A 23 -9.08 20.71 -1.29
C VAL A 23 -10.36 20.95 -2.06
N MET A 24 -10.33 20.76 -3.37
CA MET A 24 -11.48 21.01 -4.24
C MET A 24 -11.52 20.04 -5.41
N THR A 25 -12.73 19.67 -5.83
CA THR A 25 -12.96 18.89 -7.04
C THR A 25 -13.45 19.83 -8.14
N ALA A 26 -12.58 20.13 -9.10
CA ALA A 26 -12.89 21.00 -10.24
C ALA A 26 -13.36 20.18 -11.44
N LYS A 27 -14.32 20.72 -12.21
CA LYS A 27 -14.72 20.08 -13.48
C LYS A 27 -13.67 20.31 -14.55
N LYS A 28 -13.38 19.27 -15.35
CA LYS A 28 -12.44 19.32 -16.48
C LYS A 28 -12.62 20.56 -17.37
N GLN A 29 -13.87 20.84 -17.75
CA GLN A 29 -14.19 21.97 -18.62
C GLN A 29 -13.77 23.32 -18.01
N SER A 30 -13.90 23.49 -16.69
CA SER A 30 -13.49 24.73 -16.01
C SER A 30 -11.98 24.89 -15.97
N LEU A 31 -11.23 23.79 -15.82
CA LEU A 31 -9.77 23.80 -15.86
C LEU A 31 -9.24 24.13 -17.27
N LEU A 32 -9.92 23.67 -18.33
CA LEU A 32 -9.63 24.01 -19.71
C LEU A 32 -9.94 25.49 -20.01
N GLU A 33 -11.11 25.99 -19.60
CA GLU A 33 -11.50 27.40 -19.78
C GLU A 33 -10.61 28.40 -19.03
N LYS A 34 -9.92 27.95 -17.99
CA LYS A 34 -8.97 28.73 -17.19
C LYS A 34 -7.51 28.52 -17.61
N ASP A 35 -7.28 27.82 -18.72
CA ASP A 35 -5.95 27.49 -19.25
C ASP A 35 -5.05 26.73 -18.25
N VAL A 36 -5.64 26.14 -17.20
CA VAL A 36 -4.91 25.27 -16.25
C VAL A 36 -4.47 23.99 -16.96
N ILE A 37 -5.35 23.44 -17.80
CA ILE A 37 -5.06 22.32 -18.68
C ILE A 37 -4.89 22.86 -20.10
N LYS A 38 -3.77 22.54 -20.76
CA LYS A 38 -3.43 23.06 -22.10
C LYS A 38 -4.17 22.35 -23.22
N ASN A 39 -4.26 21.02 -23.16
CA ASN A 39 -4.91 20.19 -24.17
C ASN A 39 -5.90 19.22 -23.53
N ASP A 40 -7.06 19.04 -24.17
CA ASP A 40 -8.07 18.07 -23.72
C ASP A 40 -7.70 16.66 -24.19
N TYR A 41 -7.11 15.87 -23.31
CA TYR A 41 -6.86 14.45 -23.53
C TYR A 41 -7.95 13.58 -22.89
N PRO A 42 -8.37 12.48 -23.55
CA PRO A 42 -9.37 11.57 -22.99
C PRO A 42 -8.83 10.73 -21.82
N ASP A 43 -7.52 10.50 -21.77
CA ASP A 43 -6.86 9.75 -20.71
C ASP A 43 -6.45 10.67 -19.55
N ALA A 44 -6.83 10.31 -18.33
CA ALA A 44 -6.60 11.14 -17.14
C ALA A 44 -5.10 11.32 -16.82
N VAL A 45 -4.30 10.27 -17.02
CA VAL A 45 -2.85 10.33 -16.78
C VAL A 45 -2.20 11.37 -17.69
N ARG A 46 -2.53 11.36 -18.99
CA ARG A 46 -2.05 12.37 -19.94
C ARG A 46 -2.66 13.75 -19.71
N LEU A 47 -3.92 13.81 -19.32
CA LEU A 47 -4.63 15.07 -19.06
C LEU A 47 -3.97 15.86 -17.93
N LEU A 48 -3.60 15.17 -16.84
CA LEU A 48 -2.99 15.75 -15.64
C LEU A 48 -1.45 15.69 -15.64
N ALA A 49 -0.84 15.25 -16.74
CA ALA A 49 0.61 15.20 -16.89
C ALA A 49 1.22 16.60 -16.73
N ARG A 50 2.41 16.67 -16.12
CA ARG A 50 3.09 17.94 -15.79
C ARG A 50 3.28 18.85 -17.00
N GLU A 51 3.50 18.28 -18.18
CA GLU A 51 3.69 19.02 -19.43
C GLU A 51 2.39 19.68 -19.90
N ASN A 52 1.24 19.07 -19.58
CA ASN A 52 -0.09 19.52 -19.98
C ASN A 52 -0.75 20.47 -18.96
N VAL A 53 -0.16 20.64 -17.77
CA VAL A 53 -0.62 21.57 -16.74
C VAL A 53 0.18 22.88 -16.81
N ASP A 54 -0.51 24.01 -16.86
CA ASP A 54 0.09 25.33 -16.64
C ASP A 54 0.09 25.65 -15.15
N PHE A 55 1.28 25.61 -14.54
CA PHE A 55 1.44 25.78 -13.10
C PHE A 55 1.03 27.17 -12.61
N LYS A 56 1.24 28.22 -13.42
CA LYS A 56 0.87 29.59 -13.04
C LYS A 56 -0.64 29.78 -13.09
N ALA A 57 -1.29 29.25 -14.12
CA ALA A 57 -2.75 29.22 -14.21
C ALA A 57 -3.35 28.40 -13.05
N LEU A 58 -2.75 27.26 -12.69
CA LEU A 58 -3.16 26.46 -11.55
C LEU A 58 -3.11 27.26 -10.23
N CYS A 59 -2.00 27.97 -9.97
CA CYS A 59 -1.88 28.83 -8.79
C CYS A 59 -3.00 29.89 -8.75
N ASN A 60 -3.23 30.59 -9.86
CA ASN A 60 -4.27 31.62 -9.96
C ASN A 60 -5.67 31.03 -9.73
N PHE A 61 -5.95 29.87 -10.33
CA PHE A 61 -7.21 29.16 -10.18
C PHE A 61 -7.48 28.80 -8.71
N ALA A 62 -6.48 28.23 -8.02
CA ALA A 62 -6.59 27.85 -6.62
C ALA A 62 -6.79 29.08 -5.71
N CYS A 63 -6.04 30.17 -5.93
CA CYS A 63 -6.19 31.42 -5.19
C CYS A 63 -7.60 32.03 -5.37
N GLU A 64 -8.09 32.12 -6.61
CA GLU A 64 -9.40 32.69 -6.92
C GLU A 64 -10.53 31.85 -6.29
N ALA A 65 -10.43 30.52 -6.35
CA ALA A 65 -11.36 29.61 -5.69
C ALA A 65 -11.35 29.79 -4.15
N ALA A 66 -10.16 29.87 -3.54
CA ALA A 66 -10.01 30.07 -2.10
C ALA A 66 -10.53 31.44 -1.62
N GLN A 67 -10.25 32.51 -2.36
CA GLN A 67 -10.76 33.87 -2.08
C GLN A 67 -12.28 33.90 -2.11
N PHE A 68 -12.86 33.26 -3.12
CA PHE A 68 -14.31 33.17 -3.24
C PHE A 68 -14.93 32.37 -2.09
N ALA A 69 -14.37 31.19 -1.78
CA ALA A 69 -14.91 30.29 -0.75
C ALA A 69 -14.88 30.91 0.65
N THR A 70 -13.87 31.72 0.96
CA THR A 70 -13.73 32.38 2.26
C THR A 70 -14.41 33.74 2.37
N LYS A 71 -14.95 34.27 1.26
CA LYS A 71 -15.46 35.65 1.15
C LYS A 71 -14.44 36.68 1.65
N SER A 72 -13.15 36.35 1.57
CA SER A 72 -12.09 37.18 2.11
C SER A 72 -11.94 38.43 1.24
N THR A 73 -11.98 39.60 1.88
CA THR A 73 -11.61 40.89 1.28
C THR A 73 -10.13 41.22 1.50
N ALA A 74 -9.39 40.38 2.23
CA ALA A 74 -7.98 40.58 2.53
C ALA A 74 -7.09 40.11 1.37
N SER A 75 -5.98 40.85 1.19
CA SER A 75 -4.91 40.67 0.20
C SER A 75 -4.54 39.20 -0.05
N THR A 76 -4.43 38.85 -1.34
CA THR A 76 -3.77 37.68 -1.94
C THR A 76 -3.24 36.63 -0.95
N PHE A 77 -3.85 35.43 -0.97
CA PHE A 77 -3.26 34.27 -0.32
C PHE A 77 -1.84 34.06 -0.84
N GLU A 78 -0.89 33.93 0.08
CA GLU A 78 0.46 33.49 -0.24
C GLU A 78 0.51 31.97 -0.06
N PHE A 79 1.12 31.28 -1.04
CA PHE A 79 1.31 29.84 -0.94
C PHE A 79 2.39 29.52 0.08
N ALA A 80 2.17 28.46 0.86
CA ALA A 80 3.26 27.78 1.56
C ALA A 80 4.20 27.14 0.53
N GLU A 81 5.43 26.85 0.94
CA GLU A 81 6.41 26.14 0.11
C GLU A 81 6.26 24.63 0.30
N ASN A 82 6.24 23.89 -0.81
CA ASN A 82 6.37 22.44 -0.80
C ASN A 82 7.84 22.02 -0.61
N HIS A 83 8.11 20.71 -0.58
CA HIS A 83 9.46 20.16 -0.37
C HIS A 83 10.47 20.47 -1.49
N TYR A 84 10.04 21.08 -2.60
CA TYR A 84 10.90 21.60 -3.66
C TYR A 84 11.12 23.12 -3.58
N GLY A 85 10.57 23.81 -2.57
CA GLY A 85 10.60 25.27 -2.48
C GLY A 85 9.69 25.98 -3.48
N LEU A 86 8.67 25.28 -4.00
CA LEU A 86 7.67 25.82 -4.93
C LEU A 86 6.34 26.06 -4.23
N PRO A 87 5.44 26.91 -4.76
CA PRO A 87 4.08 27.06 -4.25
C PRO A 87 3.38 25.70 -4.06
N ASP A 88 2.85 25.47 -2.86
CA ASP A 88 2.18 24.21 -2.50
C ASP A 88 0.78 24.12 -3.12
N VAL A 89 0.75 23.74 -4.40
CA VAL A 89 -0.46 23.45 -5.17
C VAL A 89 -0.21 22.26 -6.08
N GLN A 90 -1.14 21.32 -6.11
CA GLN A 90 -1.00 20.07 -6.84
C GLN A 90 -2.37 19.61 -7.34
N MET A 91 -2.38 18.97 -8.52
CA MET A 91 -3.57 18.33 -9.08
C MET A 91 -3.45 16.81 -8.95
N PHE A 92 -4.58 16.17 -8.66
CA PHE A 92 -4.71 14.72 -8.49
C PHE A 92 -5.92 14.22 -9.27
N ASP A 93 -5.85 12.96 -9.73
CA ASP A 93 -6.98 12.27 -10.32
C ASP A 93 -7.85 11.65 -9.23
N PHE A 94 -9.14 11.99 -9.21
CA PHE A 94 -10.13 11.37 -8.32
C PHE A 94 -11.16 10.52 -9.08
N THR A 95 -10.94 10.24 -10.37
CA THR A 95 -11.87 9.49 -11.21
C THR A 95 -11.92 8.02 -10.81
N SER A 96 -10.78 7.45 -10.43
CA SER A 96 -10.67 6.05 -10.00
C SER A 96 -10.11 5.99 -8.59
N LEU A 97 -10.84 5.35 -7.69
CA LEU A 97 -10.35 4.99 -6.36
C LEU A 97 -10.01 3.50 -6.35
N PHE A 98 -8.80 3.18 -5.92
CA PHE A 98 -8.31 1.82 -5.87
C PHE A 98 -8.45 1.22 -4.47
N HIS A 99 -8.75 -0.07 -4.42
CA HIS A 99 -8.66 -0.85 -3.20
C HIS A 99 -8.11 -2.22 -3.54
N SER A 100 -7.38 -2.82 -2.60
CA SER A 100 -6.93 -4.19 -2.78
C SER A 100 -8.13 -5.14 -2.70
N VAL A 101 -8.12 -6.18 -3.53
CA VAL A 101 -9.13 -7.24 -3.47
C VAL A 101 -9.06 -7.98 -2.14
N ASN A 102 -7.85 -8.18 -1.62
CA ASN A 102 -7.61 -8.90 -0.38
C ASN A 102 -6.64 -8.13 0.51
N ALA A 103 -6.81 -8.20 1.81
CA ALA A 103 -5.95 -7.48 2.74
C ALA A 103 -4.65 -8.21 3.05
N SER A 104 -4.61 -9.52 2.89
CA SER A 104 -3.46 -10.33 3.31
C SER A 104 -3.24 -11.59 2.48
N ARG A 105 -2.03 -12.15 2.59
CA ARG A 105 -1.63 -13.43 1.99
C ARG A 105 -0.60 -14.12 2.88
N ILE A 106 -0.60 -15.45 2.92
CA ILE A 106 0.47 -16.25 3.52
C ILE A 106 1.19 -17.04 2.44
N VAL A 107 2.52 -16.99 2.46
CA VAL A 107 3.39 -17.81 1.61
C VAL A 107 4.19 -18.74 2.51
N GLU A 108 4.21 -20.03 2.22
CA GLU A 108 4.99 -21.04 2.93
C GLU A 108 5.97 -21.73 2.00
N ARG A 109 7.24 -21.72 2.39
CA ARG A 109 8.34 -22.36 1.66
C ARG A 109 9.23 -23.08 2.66
N LYS A 110 9.58 -24.34 2.40
CA LYS A 110 10.49 -25.13 3.26
C LYS A 110 10.06 -25.13 4.75
N GLY A 111 8.76 -25.20 5.02
CA GLY A 111 8.19 -25.15 6.38
C GLY A 111 8.33 -23.79 7.09
N LYS A 112 8.64 -22.72 6.36
CA LYS A 112 8.72 -21.35 6.87
C LYS A 112 7.59 -20.52 6.26
N ARG A 113 6.83 -19.85 7.11
CA ARG A 113 5.68 -19.03 6.73
C ARG A 113 6.06 -17.55 6.72
N LEU A 114 5.62 -16.84 5.69
CA LEU A 114 5.65 -15.39 5.56
C LEU A 114 4.22 -14.89 5.47
N PHE A 115 3.81 -14.09 6.47
CA PHE A 115 2.55 -13.35 6.42
C PHE A 115 2.81 -11.98 5.77
N MET A 116 2.02 -11.65 4.76
CA MET A 116 2.06 -10.38 4.03
C MET A 116 0.69 -9.71 4.16
N ALA A 117 0.68 -8.41 4.43
CA ALA A 117 -0.55 -7.63 4.56
C ALA A 117 -0.36 -6.22 4.03
N LEU A 118 -1.45 -5.63 3.55
CA LEU A 118 -1.54 -4.23 3.18
C LEU A 118 -2.23 -3.43 4.30
N VAL A 119 -1.79 -2.18 4.47
CA VAL A 119 -2.35 -1.21 5.42
C VAL A 119 -2.33 0.20 4.82
N GLY A 120 -3.19 1.09 5.34
CA GLY A 120 -3.31 2.47 4.84
C GLY A 120 -3.80 2.53 3.38
N ASP A 121 -3.35 3.54 2.65
CA ASP A 121 -3.78 3.82 1.28
C ASP A 121 -3.47 2.67 0.30
N SER A 122 -2.43 1.87 0.59
CA SER A 122 -2.11 0.67 -0.19
C SER A 122 -3.18 -0.42 -0.12
N LEU A 123 -3.96 -0.43 0.97
CA LEU A 123 -5.10 -1.33 1.15
C LEU A 123 -6.39 -0.72 0.59
N LEU A 124 -6.66 0.54 0.96
CA LEU A 124 -7.90 1.25 0.64
C LEU A 124 -7.59 2.72 0.41
N GLU A 125 -7.64 3.16 -0.85
CA GLU A 125 -7.39 4.55 -1.21
C GLU A 125 -8.53 5.46 -0.68
N PRO A 126 -8.21 6.50 0.10
CA PRO A 126 -9.22 7.38 0.64
C PRO A 126 -9.66 8.44 -0.36
N PHE A 127 -10.95 8.72 -0.41
CA PHE A 127 -11.44 9.95 -1.02
C PHE A 127 -11.28 11.10 -0.01
N TRP A 128 -10.25 11.94 -0.20
CA TRP A 128 -9.84 12.96 0.77
C TRP A 128 -10.97 13.89 1.24
N PRO A 129 -11.92 14.32 0.38
CA PRO A 129 -13.03 15.15 0.82
C PRO A 129 -13.93 14.52 1.91
N LEU A 130 -13.91 13.19 2.07
CA LEU A 130 -14.66 12.49 3.13
C LEU A 130 -13.85 12.31 4.42
N GLY A 131 -12.54 12.59 4.41
CA GLY A 131 -11.70 12.53 5.62
C GLY A 131 -11.52 11.12 6.22
N THR A 132 -11.68 10.06 5.43
CA THR A 132 -11.66 8.67 5.93
C THR A 132 -10.26 8.06 6.08
N GLY A 133 -9.24 8.61 5.40
CA GLY A 133 -7.92 7.98 5.26
C GLY A 133 -7.24 7.60 6.57
N ILE A 134 -7.09 8.54 7.51
CA ILE A 134 -6.45 8.25 8.81
C ILE A 134 -7.27 7.22 9.62
N GLY A 135 -8.59 7.37 9.65
CA GLY A 135 -9.47 6.46 10.38
C GLY A 135 -9.36 5.02 9.87
N HIS A 136 -9.52 4.82 8.56
CA HIS A 136 -9.38 3.50 7.93
C HIS A 136 -7.95 2.97 8.01
N GLY A 137 -6.93 3.81 7.84
CA GLY A 137 -5.53 3.39 7.95
C GLY A 137 -5.17 2.87 9.34
N PHE A 138 -5.62 3.54 10.39
CA PHE A 138 -5.40 3.08 11.78
C PHE A 138 -6.20 1.82 12.09
N LEU A 139 -7.46 1.73 11.66
CA LEU A 139 -8.26 0.52 11.82
C LEU A 139 -7.58 -0.69 11.13
N ALA A 140 -7.14 -0.54 9.88
CA ALA A 140 -6.39 -1.57 9.15
C ALA A 140 -5.10 -2.00 9.86
N THR A 141 -4.40 -1.06 10.48
CA THR A 141 -3.18 -1.32 11.26
C THR A 141 -3.49 -2.16 12.50
N LEU A 142 -4.55 -1.81 13.24
CA LEU A 142 -4.98 -2.56 14.42
C LEU A 142 -5.48 -3.97 14.05
N ASP A 143 -6.21 -4.10 12.95
CA ASP A 143 -6.63 -5.41 12.41
C ASP A 143 -5.44 -6.28 12.05
N THR A 144 -4.43 -5.69 11.42
CA THR A 144 -3.20 -6.39 11.06
C THR A 144 -2.42 -6.80 12.30
N ALA A 145 -2.35 -5.96 13.34
CA ALA A 145 -1.72 -6.31 14.61
C ALA A 145 -2.43 -7.47 15.35
N TRP A 146 -3.77 -7.49 15.33
CA TRP A 146 -4.55 -8.61 15.84
C TRP A 146 -4.24 -9.92 15.13
N ILE A 147 -4.14 -9.86 13.80
CA ILE A 147 -3.86 -11.01 12.96
C ILE A 147 -2.41 -11.49 13.12
N LEU A 148 -1.45 -10.57 13.26
CA LEU A 148 -0.07 -10.89 13.59
C LEU A 148 0.04 -11.59 14.96
N HIS A 149 -0.75 -11.18 15.96
CA HIS A 149 -0.79 -11.85 17.26
C HIS A 149 -1.22 -13.33 17.12
N LYS A 150 -2.22 -13.61 16.28
CA LYS A 150 -2.68 -14.98 15.98
C LYS A 150 -1.67 -15.78 15.16
N PHE A 151 -1.04 -15.14 14.18
CA PHE A 151 0.05 -15.72 13.39
C PHE A 151 1.24 -16.12 14.27
N ALA A 152 1.65 -15.27 15.21
CA ALA A 152 2.73 -15.56 16.16
C ALA A 152 2.39 -16.74 17.11
N LYS A 153 1.11 -16.98 17.38
CA LYS A 153 0.62 -18.15 18.12
C LYS A 153 0.55 -19.43 17.30
N ASN A 154 0.97 -19.39 16.03
CA ASN A 154 0.89 -20.51 15.08
C ASN A 154 -0.55 -21.03 14.88
N GLU A 155 -1.54 -20.14 14.92
CA GLU A 155 -2.91 -20.52 14.52
C GLU A 155 -2.94 -21.00 13.05
N PRO A 156 -3.93 -21.83 12.66
CA PRO A 156 -4.00 -22.35 11.30
C PRO A 156 -4.05 -21.21 10.24
N PRO A 157 -3.18 -21.23 9.20
CA PRO A 157 -3.06 -20.13 8.22
C PRO A 157 -4.38 -19.72 7.58
N LEU A 158 -5.22 -20.69 7.20
CA LEU A 158 -6.51 -20.42 6.56
C LEU A 158 -7.51 -19.78 7.52
N ASN A 159 -7.45 -20.09 8.83
CA ASN A 159 -8.30 -19.44 9.82
C ASN A 159 -7.89 -17.97 10.02
N ILE A 160 -6.58 -17.72 10.06
CA ILE A 160 -6.01 -16.37 10.16
C ILE A 160 -6.45 -15.52 8.96
N LEU A 161 -6.31 -16.06 7.74
CA LEU A 161 -6.71 -15.38 6.51
C LEU A 161 -8.23 -15.14 6.46
N ALA A 162 -9.05 -16.16 6.76
CA ALA A 162 -10.50 -16.02 6.77
C ALA A 162 -10.99 -14.92 7.72
N GLU A 163 -10.40 -14.82 8.91
CA GLU A 163 -10.71 -13.76 9.86
C GLU A 163 -10.22 -12.39 9.38
N ARG A 164 -9.00 -12.28 8.85
CA ARG A 164 -8.46 -11.01 8.34
C ARG A 164 -9.31 -10.44 7.23
N GLU A 165 -9.76 -11.27 6.29
CA GLU A 165 -10.62 -10.85 5.18
C GLU A 165 -12.05 -10.55 5.66
N SER A 166 -12.57 -11.31 6.63
CA SER A 166 -13.87 -11.00 7.25
C SER A 166 -13.89 -9.62 7.92
N ILE A 167 -12.78 -9.24 8.57
CA ILE A 167 -12.62 -7.91 9.17
C ILE A 167 -12.43 -6.85 8.09
N TYR A 168 -11.67 -7.14 7.02
CA TYR A 168 -11.45 -6.21 5.91
C TYR A 168 -12.75 -5.75 5.26
N MET A 169 -13.72 -6.65 5.09
CA MET A 169 -15.04 -6.31 4.56
C MET A 169 -15.79 -5.25 5.40
N LEU A 170 -15.53 -5.18 6.72
CA LEU A 170 -16.11 -4.16 7.59
C LEU A 170 -15.39 -2.82 7.44
N LEU A 171 -14.07 -2.86 7.22
CA LEU A 171 -13.23 -1.66 7.09
C LEU A 171 -13.72 -0.74 5.98
N SER A 172 -13.99 -1.28 4.78
CA SER A 172 -14.41 -0.48 3.62
C SER A 172 -15.74 0.24 3.79
N GLN A 173 -16.57 -0.24 4.72
CA GLN A 173 -17.87 0.35 5.05
C GLN A 173 -17.86 1.12 6.37
N SER A 174 -16.71 1.19 7.05
CA SER A 174 -16.63 1.75 8.40
C SER A 174 -16.83 3.26 8.40
N THR A 175 -17.72 3.73 9.26
CA THR A 175 -18.00 5.14 9.54
C THR A 175 -18.00 5.36 11.06
N PRO A 176 -17.92 6.62 11.52
CA PRO A 176 -18.07 6.93 12.94
C PRO A 176 -19.38 6.38 13.56
N GLU A 177 -20.44 6.25 12.76
CA GLU A 177 -21.77 5.79 13.22
C GLU A 177 -21.85 4.26 13.38
N ASN A 178 -21.11 3.49 12.58
CA ASN A 178 -21.16 2.02 12.60
C ASN A 178 -19.95 1.37 13.31
N THR A 179 -19.03 2.18 13.81
CA THR A 179 -17.96 1.79 14.73
C THR A 179 -18.36 2.07 16.18
N LYS A 180 -17.72 1.41 17.14
CA LYS A 180 -18.06 1.60 18.57
C LYS A 180 -17.64 2.99 19.02
N SER A 181 -18.52 3.73 19.67
CA SER A 181 -18.27 5.12 20.06
C SER A 181 -17.30 5.31 21.24
N ASN A 182 -17.01 4.25 22.00
CA ASN A 182 -16.10 4.33 23.16
C ASN A 182 -14.62 4.14 22.74
N TYR A 183 -14.06 5.16 22.10
CA TYR A 183 -12.70 5.14 21.54
C TYR A 183 -11.61 4.87 22.57
N GLN A 184 -11.83 5.20 23.85
CA GLN A 184 -10.85 4.97 24.92
C GLN A 184 -10.63 3.48 25.23
N LEU A 185 -11.58 2.62 24.84
CA LEU A 185 -11.50 1.17 25.03
C LEU A 185 -11.01 0.43 23.78
N TYR A 186 -10.61 1.15 22.73
CA TYR A 186 -10.12 0.52 21.51
C TYR A 186 -8.81 -0.21 21.78
N THR A 187 -8.73 -1.45 21.30
CA THR A 187 -7.54 -2.30 21.34
C THR A 187 -7.31 -2.93 19.97
N ILE A 188 -6.28 -3.76 19.83
CA ILE A 188 -6.10 -4.56 18.62
C ILE A 188 -7.27 -5.53 18.38
N ASP A 189 -7.98 -5.99 19.43
CA ASP A 189 -9.15 -6.85 19.27
C ASP A 189 -10.24 -6.14 18.44
N PRO A 190 -10.63 -6.65 17.26
CA PRO A 190 -11.65 -6.03 16.42
C PRO A 190 -13.02 -5.94 17.12
N ALA A 191 -13.30 -6.82 18.08
CA ALA A 191 -14.53 -6.75 18.86
C ALA A 191 -14.59 -5.49 19.74
N SER A 192 -13.46 -4.84 20.05
CA SER A 192 -13.45 -3.56 20.75
C SER A 192 -13.81 -2.36 19.85
N ARG A 193 -13.84 -2.55 18.53
CA ARG A 193 -13.95 -1.47 17.53
C ARG A 193 -15.18 -1.57 16.63
N TYR A 194 -15.51 -2.76 16.13
CA TYR A 194 -16.64 -2.98 15.22
C TYR A 194 -17.91 -3.39 15.97
N GLN A 195 -19.07 -2.79 15.63
CA GLN A 195 -20.35 -3.09 16.30
C GLN A 195 -20.92 -4.46 15.90
N HIS A 196 -20.80 -4.84 14.62
CA HIS A 196 -21.38 -6.07 14.05
C HIS A 196 -20.29 -7.02 13.54
N LEU A 197 -19.30 -7.31 14.38
CA LEU A 197 -18.19 -8.19 13.99
C LEU A 197 -18.71 -9.61 13.70
N ASN A 198 -18.53 -10.04 12.45
CA ASN A 198 -18.61 -11.45 12.06
C ASN A 198 -17.25 -11.91 11.56
N SER A 199 -16.42 -12.46 12.45
CA SER A 199 -15.06 -12.93 12.15
C SER A 199 -15.01 -14.20 11.28
N LYS A 200 -16.17 -14.78 10.93
CA LYS A 200 -16.29 -15.98 10.09
C LYS A 200 -17.12 -15.71 8.84
N ARG A 201 -17.10 -14.46 8.37
CA ARG A 201 -17.88 -14.05 7.20
C ARG A 201 -17.38 -14.67 5.91
N CYS A 202 -16.05 -14.73 5.76
CA CYS A 202 -15.38 -15.40 4.65
C CYS A 202 -15.19 -16.89 4.97
N THR A 203 -15.48 -17.77 4.01
CA THR A 203 -15.21 -19.20 4.14
C THR A 203 -13.78 -19.54 3.71
N ILE A 204 -13.29 -20.71 4.12
CA ILE A 204 -11.96 -21.19 3.74
C ILE A 204 -11.84 -21.37 2.23
N GLU A 205 -12.92 -21.82 1.57
CA GLU A 205 -12.97 -22.01 0.12
C GLU A 205 -12.76 -20.68 -0.63
N GLU A 206 -13.41 -19.60 -0.18
CA GLU A 206 -13.28 -18.27 -0.79
C GLU A 206 -11.83 -17.75 -0.69
N ILE A 207 -11.15 -18.00 0.43
CA ILE A 207 -9.81 -17.44 0.71
C ILE A 207 -8.64 -18.40 0.43
N ARG A 208 -8.88 -19.63 -0.06
CA ARG A 208 -7.81 -20.64 -0.21
C ARG A 208 -6.66 -20.15 -1.09
N HIS A 209 -6.98 -19.35 -2.10
CA HIS A 209 -6.02 -18.74 -3.03
C HIS A 209 -5.02 -17.78 -2.33
N LEU A 210 -5.33 -17.31 -1.12
CA LEU A 210 -4.47 -16.45 -0.30
C LEU A 210 -3.44 -17.21 0.53
N TYR A 211 -3.49 -18.54 0.55
CA TYR A 211 -2.45 -19.35 1.16
C TYR A 211 -1.71 -20.15 0.10
N ASP A 212 -0.45 -19.80 -0.09
CA ASP A 212 0.45 -20.42 -1.04
C ASP A 212 1.46 -21.29 -0.29
N ASP A 213 1.20 -22.59 -0.24
CA ASP A 213 1.98 -23.58 0.49
C ASP A 213 2.83 -24.48 -0.41
N ASN A 214 3.09 -24.07 -1.67
CA ASN A 214 3.74 -24.88 -2.72
C ASN A 214 3.03 -26.20 -3.08
N ASN A 215 2.06 -26.66 -2.31
CA ASN A 215 1.23 -27.84 -2.59
C ASN A 215 0.06 -27.52 -3.55
N ASN A 216 -0.04 -26.27 -4.00
CA ASN A 216 -1.16 -25.75 -4.80
C ASN A 216 -0.84 -25.62 -6.29
N ASP A 217 0.36 -25.99 -6.76
CA ASP A 217 0.68 -26.01 -8.20
C ASP A 217 -0.19 -27.02 -8.98
N ASP A 218 -0.82 -27.98 -8.28
CA ASP A 218 -1.69 -28.99 -8.89
C ASP A 218 -3.19 -28.61 -8.98
N ARG A 219 -3.62 -27.47 -8.41
CA ARG A 219 -5.08 -27.15 -8.28
C ARG A 219 -5.60 -26.03 -9.17
N TYR A 220 -4.73 -25.39 -9.96
CA TYR A 220 -5.15 -24.52 -11.06
C TYR A 220 -4.70 -25.11 -12.40
N SER A 221 -5.15 -26.34 -12.69
CA SER A 221 -5.20 -26.78 -14.08
C SER A 221 -6.21 -25.90 -14.82
N ILE A 222 -5.70 -25.01 -15.66
CA ILE A 222 -6.47 -24.36 -16.71
C ILE A 222 -7.16 -25.49 -17.49
N VAL A 223 -8.49 -25.51 -17.47
CA VAL A 223 -9.27 -26.44 -18.29
C VAL A 223 -9.13 -25.98 -19.74
N ASP A 224 -8.21 -26.59 -20.49
CA ASP A 224 -8.23 -26.50 -21.95
C ASP A 224 -9.34 -27.41 -22.51
N ASN A 225 -10.01 -26.93 -23.57
CA ASN A 225 -11.23 -27.46 -24.19
C ASN A 225 -11.19 -28.91 -24.74
N ASN A 226 -10.19 -29.72 -24.38
CA ASN A 226 -10.00 -31.07 -24.95
C ASN A 226 -10.03 -32.23 -23.94
N ASN A 227 -10.51 -32.04 -22.71
CA ASN A 227 -10.94 -33.14 -21.81
C ASN A 227 -9.94 -34.30 -21.61
N ASN A 228 -8.63 -34.03 -21.56
CA ASN A 228 -7.62 -35.06 -21.27
C ASN A 228 -6.94 -34.79 -19.91
N LEU A 229 -7.05 -35.77 -19.01
CA LEU A 229 -6.36 -35.81 -17.72
C LEU A 229 -4.90 -36.23 -17.93
N VAL A 230 -3.95 -35.38 -17.56
CA VAL A 230 -2.53 -35.74 -17.46
C VAL A 230 -2.16 -35.76 -15.97
N THR A 231 -2.03 -36.96 -15.40
CA THR A 231 -1.56 -37.16 -14.02
C THR A 231 -0.04 -37.30 -14.00
N ASN A 232 0.68 -36.31 -13.47
CA ASN A 232 2.09 -36.49 -13.11
C ASN A 232 2.15 -37.04 -11.68
N HIS A 233 2.38 -38.35 -11.56
CA HIS A 233 2.74 -38.98 -10.29
C HIS A 233 4.12 -38.50 -9.86
N ILE A 234 4.18 -37.63 -8.86
CA ILE A 234 5.41 -37.32 -8.12
C ILE A 234 5.20 -37.71 -6.66
N GLN A 235 6.11 -38.57 -6.18
CA GLN A 235 6.10 -39.16 -4.85
C GLN A 235 6.15 -38.09 -3.74
N GLN A 236 5.36 -38.30 -2.69
CA GLN A 236 5.32 -37.45 -1.50
C GLN A 236 6.71 -37.34 -0.85
N PRO A 237 7.15 -36.14 -0.40
CA PRO A 237 8.29 -36.05 0.50
C PRO A 237 7.86 -36.35 1.94
N HIS A 238 8.60 -37.25 2.56
CA HIS A 238 8.50 -37.63 3.97
C HIS A 238 8.64 -36.44 4.94
N ASP A 239 7.99 -36.59 6.11
CA ASP A 239 8.03 -35.71 7.28
C ASP A 239 9.42 -35.12 7.58
N VAL A 240 9.56 -33.80 7.38
CA VAL A 240 10.75 -33.07 7.81
C VAL A 240 10.60 -32.69 9.28
N LYS A 241 11.34 -33.40 10.13
CA LYS A 241 11.50 -33.10 11.56
C LYS A 241 11.89 -31.63 11.77
N HIS A 242 11.18 -30.95 12.66
CA HIS A 242 11.53 -29.62 13.14
C HIS A 242 12.92 -29.61 13.79
N SER A 243 13.93 -29.14 13.05
CA SER A 243 15.21 -28.75 13.62
C SER A 243 15.05 -27.37 14.29
N LYS A 244 14.90 -27.37 15.62
CA LYS A 244 15.29 -26.23 16.44
C LYS A 244 16.82 -26.13 16.35
N ASN A 245 17.33 -25.10 15.69
CA ASN A 245 18.64 -24.50 15.98
C ASN A 245 18.68 -23.12 15.33
N ASP A 246 18.80 -22.08 16.16
CA ASP A 246 19.15 -20.71 15.79
C ASP A 246 20.65 -20.58 15.49
N ASP A 247 21.25 -21.58 14.83
CA ASP A 247 22.62 -21.47 14.33
C ASP A 247 22.59 -20.69 13.01
N ILE A 248 23.48 -19.70 12.86
CA ILE A 248 23.72 -19.05 11.57
C ILE A 248 24.18 -20.15 10.61
N SER A 249 23.33 -20.51 9.64
CA SER A 249 23.72 -21.51 8.65
C SER A 249 24.93 -21.01 7.87
N ASN A 250 25.86 -21.92 7.54
CA ASN A 250 27.01 -21.59 6.70
C ASN A 250 26.59 -20.91 5.38
N GLU A 251 25.40 -21.22 4.87
CA GLU A 251 24.78 -20.56 3.71
C GLU A 251 24.48 -19.07 3.97
N LYS A 252 23.94 -18.70 5.15
CA LYS A 252 23.71 -17.30 5.51
C LYS A 252 25.01 -16.52 5.64
N LEU A 253 26.01 -17.11 6.27
CA LEU A 253 27.34 -16.50 6.40
C LEU A 253 27.99 -16.31 5.03
N LEU A 254 27.93 -17.31 4.17
CA LEU A 254 28.45 -17.27 2.80
C LEU A 254 27.76 -16.17 1.98
N ASN A 255 26.44 -16.10 2.02
CA ASN A 255 25.68 -15.07 1.30
C ASN A 255 26.03 -13.66 1.81
N TRP A 256 26.20 -13.49 3.13
CA TRP A 256 26.67 -12.23 3.69
C TRP A 256 28.07 -11.87 3.19
N CYS A 257 29.00 -12.84 3.18
CA CYS A 257 30.34 -12.66 2.62
C CYS A 257 30.30 -12.26 1.13
N GLN A 258 29.47 -12.91 0.32
CA GLN A 258 29.28 -12.53 -1.09
C GLN A 258 28.77 -11.09 -1.24
N MET A 259 27.76 -10.72 -0.45
CA MET A 259 27.15 -9.38 -0.49
C MET A 259 28.14 -8.27 -0.13
N ILE A 260 29.00 -8.47 0.87
CA ILE A 260 29.97 -7.44 1.28
C ILE A 260 31.17 -7.36 0.34
N THR A 261 31.53 -8.46 -0.35
CA THR A 261 32.67 -8.48 -1.28
C THR A 261 32.31 -8.09 -2.71
N GLU A 262 31.03 -8.15 -3.10
CA GLU A 262 30.53 -7.84 -4.45
C GLU A 262 30.89 -6.42 -4.93
N PRO A 263 30.73 -5.33 -4.15
CA PRO A 263 31.11 -3.97 -4.58
C PRO A 263 32.59 -3.84 -4.94
N TYR A 264 33.43 -4.73 -4.43
CA TYR A 264 34.87 -4.76 -4.64
C TYR A 264 35.28 -5.67 -5.81
N GLY A 265 34.32 -6.22 -6.56
CA GLY A 265 34.57 -7.12 -7.69
C GLY A 265 35.08 -8.50 -7.28
N LEU A 266 34.95 -8.86 -5.99
CA LEU A 266 35.41 -10.12 -5.43
C LEU A 266 34.23 -11.10 -5.36
N GLN A 267 34.29 -12.15 -6.17
CA GLN A 267 33.32 -13.24 -6.12
C GLN A 267 33.70 -14.21 -4.99
N THR A 268 32.86 -14.27 -3.96
CA THR A 268 33.03 -15.26 -2.89
C THR A 268 32.46 -16.61 -3.35
N GLU A 269 33.31 -17.62 -3.53
CA GLU A 269 32.92 -18.95 -4.03
C GLU A 269 32.16 -19.77 -2.97
N LYS A 270 31.36 -20.74 -3.42
CA LYS A 270 30.38 -21.48 -2.60
C LYS A 270 30.92 -22.17 -1.34
N ASP A 271 32.23 -22.41 -1.27
CA ASP A 271 32.86 -23.14 -0.16
C ASP A 271 33.89 -22.29 0.60
N PHE A 272 33.74 -20.96 0.60
CA PHE A 272 34.69 -20.00 1.19
C PHE A 272 36.12 -20.09 0.62
N GLN A 273 36.33 -20.78 -0.50
CA GLN A 273 37.67 -20.94 -1.09
C GLN A 273 38.29 -19.61 -1.55
N SER A 274 37.44 -18.64 -1.90
CA SER A 274 37.82 -17.26 -2.21
C SER A 274 38.53 -16.54 -1.05
N PHE A 275 38.46 -17.04 0.18
CA PHE A 275 39.18 -16.50 1.33
C PHE A 275 40.63 -16.98 1.45
N TYR A 276 41.03 -18.06 0.75
CA TYR A 276 42.39 -18.61 0.84
C TYR A 276 43.48 -17.69 0.32
N ASN A 277 43.16 -16.82 -0.64
CA ASN A 277 44.10 -15.84 -1.19
C ASN A 277 44.19 -14.54 -0.36
N GLY A 278 43.44 -14.45 0.75
CA GLY A 278 43.45 -13.31 1.67
C GLY A 278 42.69 -12.07 1.17
N LEU A 279 42.37 -11.95 -0.12
CA LEU A 279 41.74 -10.75 -0.68
C LEU A 279 40.34 -10.51 -0.10
N ALA A 280 39.57 -11.56 0.15
CA ALA A 280 38.25 -11.47 0.78
C ALA A 280 38.28 -11.11 2.28
N PHE A 281 39.46 -11.05 2.92
CA PHE A 281 39.61 -10.54 4.29
C PHE A 281 39.98 -9.05 4.36
N PHE A 282 40.64 -8.52 3.32
CA PHE A 282 41.18 -7.16 3.29
C PHE A 282 40.53 -6.29 2.20
N PHE A 283 39.31 -6.63 1.77
CA PHE A 283 38.64 -6.00 0.63
C PHE A 283 38.50 -4.47 0.77
N GLU A 284 38.20 -3.96 1.96
CA GLU A 284 38.16 -2.50 2.23
C GLU A 284 39.54 -1.86 2.06
N TRP A 285 40.60 -2.49 2.58
CA TRP A 285 41.96 -1.94 2.54
C TRP A 285 42.59 -2.00 1.14
N CYS A 286 42.24 -3.01 0.34
CA CYS A 286 42.74 -3.17 -1.02
C CYS A 286 42.07 -2.24 -2.06
N TYR A 287 40.87 -1.71 -1.75
CA TYR A 287 40.15 -0.83 -2.66
C TYR A 287 40.51 0.65 -2.49
N ASP A 288 40.76 1.10 -1.25
CA ASP A 288 41.22 2.46 -0.94
C ASP A 288 42.64 2.80 -1.45
N GLN A 289 43.32 1.84 -2.09
CA GLN A 289 44.67 1.99 -2.65
C GLN A 289 44.68 2.03 -4.20
N ARG A 290 43.52 2.14 -4.85
CA ARG A 290 43.39 2.34 -6.31
C ARG A 290 42.86 3.73 -6.64
#